data_AF-A0A9Q0FMA6-F1
#
_entry.id   AF-A0A9Q0FMA6-F1
#
_cell.length_a   1.000
_cell.length_b   1.000
_cell.length_c   1.000
_cell.angle_alpha   90.00
_cell.angle_beta   90.00
_cell.angle_gamma   90.00
#
_symmetry.space_group_name_H-M   'P 1'
#
loop_
_entity.id
_entity.type
_entity.pdbx_description
1 polymer ?
#
loop_
_entity_poly.entity_id
_entity_poly.type
_entity_poly.pdbx_seq_one_letter_code
_entity_poly.pdbx_strand_id
1 'polypeptide(L)'
;MRDAIIENNNNNNNAPPSPFSSPPPPQAILERLKDYVQESVFAVWNELFPGERDLLINDLEVVDLPRMDRIIRCSLRSQGLSVAAIEPVPEDSVSTVEERTPWMEDGIESHL
;
A
#
# COMPACT_ATOMS: atom_id res chain seq x y z
N MET A 1 47.27 -48.37 17.45
CA MET A 1 46.42 -49.36 18.13
C MET A 1 45.98 -48.73 19.44
N ARG A 2 44.67 -48.83 19.75
CA ARG A 2 43.88 -48.30 20.88
C ARG A 2 43.73 -46.78 20.98
N ASP A 3 42.54 -46.19 21.11
CA ASP A 3 41.15 -46.50 20.74
C ASP A 3 40.39 -45.17 20.85
N ALA A 4 39.34 -45.00 20.06
CA ALA A 4 38.48 -43.82 20.06
C ALA A 4 37.72 -43.66 21.40
N ILE A 5 37.63 -42.43 21.92
CA ILE A 5 36.52 -42.01 22.77
C ILE A 5 35.89 -40.76 22.14
N ILE A 6 34.60 -40.92 21.91
CA ILE A 6 33.62 -40.04 21.29
C ILE A 6 33.28 -38.91 22.27
N GLU A 7 33.24 -37.67 21.78
CA GLU A 7 32.33 -36.66 22.32
C GLU A 7 31.66 -35.92 21.17
N ASN A 8 30.73 -36.65 20.54
CA ASN A 8 29.78 -36.11 19.58
C ASN A 8 28.76 -35.27 20.35
N ASN A 9 29.00 -33.97 20.44
CA ASN A 9 28.10 -33.02 21.09
C ASN A 9 26.92 -32.75 20.16
N ASN A 10 25.94 -33.67 20.18
CA ASN A 10 24.65 -33.56 19.52
C ASN A 10 23.81 -32.44 20.18
N ASN A 11 23.97 -31.20 19.73
CA ASN A 11 22.93 -30.19 19.90
C ASN A 11 21.86 -30.37 18.81
N ASN A 12 21.10 -31.46 18.94
CA ASN A 12 19.86 -31.68 18.18
C ASN A 12 18.76 -30.78 18.75
N ASN A 13 18.70 -29.52 18.31
CA ASN A 13 17.50 -28.70 18.43
C ASN A 13 16.64 -28.73 17.15
N ASN A 14 16.81 -29.74 16.30
CA ASN A 14 15.88 -30.01 15.21
C ASN A 14 14.76 -30.92 15.73
N ALA A 15 13.90 -30.38 16.60
CA ALA A 15 12.55 -30.91 16.69
C ALA A 15 11.95 -30.78 15.27
N PRO A 16 11.33 -31.82 14.70
CA PRO A 16 10.58 -31.64 13.47
C PRO A 16 9.58 -30.51 13.72
N PRO A 17 9.44 -29.53 12.79
CA PRO A 17 8.41 -28.52 12.95
C PRO A 17 7.11 -29.28 13.18
N SER A 18 6.46 -28.98 14.31
CA SER A 18 5.13 -29.52 14.58
C SER A 18 4.33 -29.36 13.29
N PRO A 19 3.67 -30.41 12.78
CA PRO A 19 2.88 -30.33 11.56
C PRO A 19 1.70 -29.33 11.67
N PHE A 20 1.52 -28.74 12.86
CA PHE A 20 0.53 -27.70 13.17
C PHE A 20 1.15 -26.31 13.39
N SER A 21 2.48 -26.15 13.29
CA SER A 21 3.12 -24.84 13.38
C SER A 21 3.09 -24.17 12.02
N SER A 22 2.50 -22.98 11.97
CA SER A 22 2.61 -22.09 10.83
C SER A 22 4.08 -21.81 10.48
N PRO A 23 4.44 -21.75 9.17
CA PRO A 23 5.76 -21.30 8.79
C PRO A 23 5.95 -19.84 9.24
N PRO A 24 7.16 -19.43 9.66
CA PRO A 24 7.41 -18.05 10.01
C PRO A 24 7.23 -17.12 8.80
N PRO A 25 6.84 -15.86 9.00
CA PRO A 25 6.71 -14.90 7.90
C PRO A 25 8.06 -14.66 7.20
N PRO A 26 8.05 -14.24 5.91
CA PRO A 26 9.28 -13.98 5.18
C PRO A 26 10.18 -12.94 5.86
N GLN A 27 11.41 -13.34 6.15
CA GLN A 27 12.36 -12.52 6.92
C GLN A 27 12.67 -11.17 6.24
N ALA A 28 12.77 -11.15 4.90
CA ALA A 28 13.02 -9.92 4.16
C ALA A 28 11.90 -8.88 4.33
N ILE A 29 10.64 -9.32 4.46
CA ILE A 29 9.49 -8.43 4.68
C ILE A 29 9.46 -7.97 6.14
N LEU A 30 9.75 -8.87 7.10
CA LEU A 30 9.86 -8.53 8.52
C LEU A 30 10.91 -7.45 8.77
N GLU A 31 12.09 -7.58 8.16
CA GLU A 31 13.17 -6.60 8.29
C GLU A 31 12.77 -5.25 7.69
N ARG A 32 12.12 -5.26 6.52
CA ARG A 32 11.57 -4.04 5.92
C ARG A 32 10.53 -3.37 6.81
N LEU A 33 9.56 -4.10 7.34
CA LEU A 33 8.48 -3.52 8.17
C LEU A 33 8.98 -3.00 9.52
N LYS A 34 10.00 -3.63 10.10
CA LYS A 34 10.63 -3.18 11.35
C LYS A 34 11.18 -1.76 11.24
N ASP A 35 11.79 -1.42 10.11
CA ASP A 35 12.34 -0.07 9.89
C ASP A 35 11.25 1.02 9.83
N TYR A 36 9.98 0.61 9.59
CA TYR A 36 8.80 1.49 9.55
C TYR A 36 7.85 1.28 10.74
N VAL A 37 8.23 0.48 11.75
CA VAL A 37 7.42 0.19 12.95
C VAL A 37 6.04 -0.40 12.60
N GLN A 38 6.02 -1.33 11.65
CA GLN A 38 4.81 -2.01 11.16
C GLN A 38 4.83 -3.52 11.40
N GLU A 39 5.64 -4.02 12.33
CA GLU A 39 5.72 -5.44 12.68
C GLU A 39 4.38 -6.03 13.18
N SER A 40 3.47 -5.16 13.64
CA SER A 40 2.13 -5.54 14.10
C SER A 40 1.25 -6.15 13.00
N VAL A 41 1.59 -5.97 11.72
CA VAL A 41 0.92 -6.63 10.59
C VAL A 41 0.95 -8.16 10.74
N PHE A 42 1.98 -8.72 11.39
CA PHE A 42 2.10 -10.15 11.63
C PHE A 42 1.53 -10.61 12.99
N ALA A 43 0.86 -9.74 13.74
CA ALA A 43 0.30 -10.10 15.06
C ALA A 43 -0.66 -11.31 14.99
N VAL A 44 -1.43 -11.41 13.91
CA VAL A 44 -2.40 -12.50 13.67
C VAL A 44 -1.89 -13.56 12.69
N TRP A 45 -0.60 -13.59 12.39
CA TRP A 45 -0.01 -14.48 11.38
C TRP A 45 -0.34 -15.97 11.59
N ASN A 46 -0.38 -16.40 12.85
CA ASN A 46 -0.68 -17.79 13.22
C ASN A 46 -2.17 -18.14 13.08
N GLU A 47 -3.04 -17.12 13.04
CA GLU A 47 -4.49 -17.26 12.90
C GLU A 47 -4.93 -17.30 11.42
N LEU A 48 -4.08 -16.81 10.50
CA LEU A 48 -4.34 -16.82 9.07
C LEU A 48 -4.26 -18.22 8.45
N PHE A 49 -5.13 -18.50 7.48
CA PHE A 49 -5.02 -19.68 6.64
C PHE A 49 -3.84 -19.55 5.66
N PRO A 50 -3.28 -20.66 5.14
CA PRO A 50 -2.16 -20.61 4.20
C PRO A 50 -2.39 -19.69 3.01
N GLY A 51 -3.57 -19.71 2.39
CA GLY A 51 -3.88 -18.82 1.26
C GLY A 51 -3.97 -17.34 1.65
N GLU A 52 -4.43 -17.03 2.86
CA GLU A 52 -4.47 -15.64 3.36
C GLU A 52 -3.08 -15.11 3.68
N ARG A 53 -2.18 -15.98 4.15
CA ARG A 53 -0.77 -15.64 4.33
C ARG A 53 -0.11 -15.30 3.01
N ASP A 54 -0.37 -16.09 1.96
CA ASP A 54 0.17 -15.84 0.63
C ASP A 54 -0.34 -14.50 0.05
N LEU A 55 -1.63 -14.19 0.26
CA LEU A 55 -2.20 -12.90 -0.11
C LEU A 55 -1.55 -11.74 0.65
N LEU A 56 -1.40 -11.86 1.97
CA LEU A 56 -0.75 -10.85 2.80
C LEU A 56 0.70 -10.60 2.36
N ILE A 57 1.45 -11.66 2.06
CA ILE A 57 2.82 -11.54 1.54
C ILE A 57 2.81 -10.77 0.21
N ASN A 58 1.93 -11.15 -0.72
CA ASN A 58 1.86 -10.51 -2.04
C ASN A 58 1.55 -9.01 -1.91
N ASP A 59 0.58 -8.66 -1.07
CA ASP A 59 0.20 -7.27 -0.80
C ASP A 59 1.38 -6.49 -0.19
N LEU A 60 2.11 -7.08 0.75
CA LEU A 60 3.28 -6.44 1.38
C LEU A 60 4.49 -6.29 0.44
N GLU A 61 4.64 -7.19 -0.53
CA GLU A 61 5.72 -7.10 -1.52
C GLU A 61 5.53 -5.92 -2.47
N VAL A 62 4.29 -5.64 -2.88
CA VAL A 62 3.96 -4.54 -3.80
C VAL A 62 3.86 -3.18 -3.11
N VAL A 63 3.77 -3.15 -1.78
CA VAL A 63 3.68 -1.90 -1.01
C VAL A 63 5.03 -1.17 -0.94
N ASP A 64 5.01 0.10 -1.35
CA ASP A 64 6.11 1.05 -1.19
C ASP A 64 6.03 1.75 0.17
N LEU A 65 6.63 1.10 1.18
CA LEU A 65 6.72 1.61 2.56
C LEU A 65 7.37 3.01 2.65
N PRO A 66 8.52 3.30 1.99
CA PRO A 66 9.09 4.65 1.99
C PRO A 66 8.11 5.72 1.48
N ARG A 67 7.37 5.42 0.41
CA ARG A 67 6.36 6.35 -0.12
C ARG A 67 5.21 6.56 0.85
N MET A 68 4.70 5.50 1.48
CA MET A 68 3.65 5.61 2.49
C MET A 68 4.07 6.46 3.69
N ASP A 69 5.28 6.22 4.22
CA ASP A 69 5.83 7.03 5.32
C ASP A 69 5.92 8.52 4.95
N ARG A 70 6.39 8.83 3.73
CA ARG A 70 6.42 10.21 3.23
C ARG A 70 5.01 10.81 3.16
N ILE A 71 4.03 10.07 2.63
CA ILE A 71 2.65 10.52 2.54
C ILE A 71 2.09 10.79 3.94
N ILE A 72 2.20 9.85 4.88
CA ILE A 72 1.70 9.98 6.24
C ILE A 72 2.31 11.20 6.93
N ARG A 73 3.64 11.36 6.86
CA ARG A 73 4.34 12.51 7.45
C ARG A 73 3.87 13.84 6.86
N CYS A 74 3.70 13.91 5.54
CA CYS A 74 3.19 15.10 4.87
C CYS A 74 1.73 15.40 5.25
N SER A 75 0.88 14.38 5.24
CA SER A 75 -0.54 14.50 5.58
C SER A 75 -0.73 14.97 7.02
N LEU A 76 -0.05 14.36 7.99
CA LEU A 76 -0.13 14.77 9.40
C LEU A 76 0.42 16.19 9.60
N ARG A 77 1.48 16.58 8.89
CA ARG A 77 1.99 17.96 8.94
C ARG A 77 1.00 18.98 8.37
N SER A 78 0.24 18.59 7.34
CA SER A 78 -0.74 19.48 6.71
C SER A 78 -2.05 19.62 7.51
N GLN A 79 -2.36 18.64 8.36
CA GLN A 79 -3.50 18.72 9.27
C GLN A 79 -3.24 19.80 10.34
N GLY A 80 -3.99 20.89 10.28
CA GLY A 80 -3.86 22.03 11.19
C GLY A 80 -3.24 23.29 10.57
N LEU A 81 -2.83 23.24 9.30
CA LEU A 81 -2.60 24.47 8.55
C LEU A 81 -3.94 25.17 8.28
N SER A 82 -3.99 26.49 8.42
CA SER A 82 -5.17 27.27 8.07
C SER A 82 -5.57 26.95 6.63
N VAL A 83 -6.80 26.50 6.42
CA VAL A 83 -7.38 26.36 5.08
C VAL A 83 -7.19 27.70 4.37
N ALA A 84 -6.47 27.68 3.25
CA ALA A 84 -6.29 28.89 2.45
C ALA A 84 -7.67 29.45 2.09
N ALA A 85 -7.81 30.77 2.11
CA ALA A 85 -9.04 31.40 1.64
C ALA A 85 -9.28 30.93 0.20
N ILE A 86 -10.39 30.22 -0.02
CA ILE A 86 -10.79 29.75 -1.35
C ILE A 86 -11.46 30.93 -2.02
N GLU A 87 -10.73 31.61 -2.90
CA GLU A 87 -11.29 32.63 -3.79
C GLU A 87 -11.81 31.95 -5.06
N PRO A 88 -12.99 32.31 -5.57
CA PRO A 88 -13.42 31.87 -6.88
C PRO A 88 -12.42 32.30 -7.95
N VAL A 89 -12.20 31.46 -8.96
CA VAL A 89 -11.39 31.85 -10.11
C VAL A 89 -12.07 33.04 -10.79
N PRO A 90 -11.34 34.12 -11.10
CA PRO A 90 -11.90 35.27 -11.82
C PRO A 90 -12.53 34.87 -13.16
N GLU A 91 -13.68 35.47 -13.49
CA GLU A 91 -14.44 35.14 -14.71
C GLU A 91 -13.70 35.48 -16.00
N ASP A 92 -12.74 36.42 -15.96
CA ASP A 92 -11.85 36.73 -17.09
C ASP A 92 -10.82 35.62 -17.36
N SER A 93 -10.61 34.72 -16.39
CA SER A 93 -9.72 33.56 -16.46
C SER A 93 -10.48 32.26 -16.76
N VAL A 94 -11.81 32.33 -16.93
CA VAL A 94 -12.67 31.20 -17.24
C VAL A 94 -13.25 31.37 -18.65
N SER A 95 -13.05 30.37 -19.51
CA SER A 95 -13.69 30.35 -20.83
C SER A 95 -15.17 30.02 -20.65
N THR A 96 -16.07 30.92 -21.06
CA THR A 96 -17.50 30.64 -21.14
C THR A 96 -17.78 29.68 -22.29
N VAL A 97 -18.64 28.68 -22.08
CA VAL A 97 -19.11 27.83 -23.18
C VAL A 97 -20.05 28.66 -24.06
N GLU A 98 -19.79 28.69 -25.36
CA GLU A 98 -20.69 29.36 -26.31
C GLU A 98 -21.98 28.55 -26.42
N GLU A 99 -23.12 29.20 -26.22
CA GLU A 99 -24.43 28.54 -26.38
C GLU A 99 -24.57 28.11 -27.85
N ARG A 100 -24.77 26.81 -28.07
CA ARG A 100 -24.93 26.26 -29.41
C ARG A 100 -26.23 26.81 -29.99
N THR A 101 -26.13 27.85 -30.82
CA THR A 101 -27.28 28.37 -31.55
C THR A 101 -27.85 27.24 -32.40
N PRO A 102 -29.14 26.89 -32.29
CA PRO A 102 -29.78 26.11 -33.35
C PRO A 102 -29.59 26.94 -34.62
N TRP A 103 -29.01 26.32 -35.65
CA TRP A 103 -28.80 26.94 -36.95
C TRP A 103 -30.08 27.68 -37.31
N MET A 104 -30.03 29.02 -37.34
CA MET A 104 -31.08 29.81 -37.96
C MET A 104 -31.23 29.23 -39.35
N GLU A 105 -32.39 28.62 -39.62
CA GLU A 105 -32.86 28.41 -40.98
C GLU A 105 -32.94 29.81 -41.59
N ASP A 106 -31.86 30.16 -42.29
CA ASP A 106 -31.78 31.30 -43.18
C ASP A 106 -33.03 31.29 -44.07
N GLY A 107 -33.66 32.47 -44.14
CA GLY A 107 -34.90 32.69 -44.83
C GLY A 107 -34.90 32.09 -46.24
N ILE A 108 -35.90 31.25 -46.50
CA ILE A 108 -36.35 31.02 -47.87
C ILE A 108 -37.29 32.17 -48.21
N GLU A 109 -36.72 33.14 -48.90
CA GLU A 109 -37.40 34.23 -49.60
C GLU A 109 -38.48 33.72 -50.58
N SER A 110 -39.56 34.49 -50.66
CA SER A 110 -40.24 34.92 -51.91
C SER A 110 -41.33 34.03 -52.55
N HIS A 111 -42.59 34.45 -52.44
CA HIS A 111 -43.43 34.99 -53.54
C HIS A 111 -44.92 35.04 -53.14
N LEU A 112 -45.43 36.26 -52.93
CA LEU A 112 -46.81 36.67 -53.19
C LEU A 112 -46.74 37.89 -54.12
#